data_AF-A0A420J301-F1
#
_entry.id   AF-A0A420J301-F1
#
_cell.length_a   1.000
_cell.length_b   1.000
_cell.length_c   1.000
_cell.angle_alpha   90.00
_cell.angle_beta   90.00
_cell.angle_gamma   90.00
#
_symmetry.space_group_name_H-M   'P 1'
#
loop_
_entity.id
_entity.type
_entity.pdbx_description
1 polymer ?
#
loop_
_entity_poly.entity_id
_entity_poly.type
_entity_poly.pdbx_seq_one_letter_code
_entity_poly.pdbx_strand_id
1 'polypeptide(L)'
;MRRLDSLATKSKIGTRSGYICAALGEKCPAYIRIDMDKTSELITVTKLEDSQNCLGTLQVSHGSQRDHDFLVNSLEEEFPNSKETKPKAVQAYLQRRLGIDIPYISAHKAKGAILKETSKAQCHQFQLIHAYVERLVEVDPVAIGVLKTLADEGGEERRSHSMFLAPDAACNTFLTIRKFVAVHRILLKSHLMQILLLAVRMDAEDHLVILAWGICTN
;
A
#
# COMPACT_ATOMS: atom_id res chain seq x y z
N MET A 1 -17.60 3.74 18.84
CA MET A 1 -18.87 4.52 18.76
C MET A 1 -18.66 5.84 19.52
N ARG A 2 -18.31 6.95 18.85
CA ARG A 2 -17.95 8.22 19.53
C ARG A 2 -19.10 9.22 19.42
N ARG A 3 -19.38 9.92 20.53
CA ARG A 3 -20.47 10.89 20.73
C ARG A 3 -20.46 11.98 19.65
N LEU A 4 -21.57 12.08 18.91
CA LEU A 4 -21.91 13.17 17.98
C LEU A 4 -22.04 14.55 18.67
N ASP A 5 -22.05 14.59 20.01
CA ASP A 5 -22.32 15.82 20.77
C ASP A 5 -21.20 16.87 20.70
N SER A 6 -20.00 16.56 20.19
CA SER A 6 -18.88 17.52 20.16
C SER A 6 -18.75 18.34 18.88
N LEU A 7 -19.60 18.09 17.88
CA LEU A 7 -19.41 18.61 16.51
C LEU A 7 -20.65 19.21 15.86
N ALA A 8 -21.80 18.99 16.48
CA ALA A 8 -23.07 19.50 16.01
C ALA A 8 -23.72 20.28 17.16
N THR A 9 -24.20 21.48 16.85
CA THR A 9 -24.95 22.25 17.83
C THR A 9 -26.24 21.48 18.10
N LYS A 10 -26.34 20.88 19.29
CA LYS A 10 -27.51 20.10 19.69
C LYS A 10 -28.68 21.06 19.89
N SER A 11 -29.53 21.17 18.88
CA SER A 11 -30.80 21.87 19.00
C SER A 11 -31.84 20.87 19.51
N LYS A 12 -32.34 21.10 20.73
CA LYS A 12 -33.50 20.36 21.23
C LYS A 12 -34.76 20.99 20.68
N ILE A 13 -35.46 20.26 19.81
CA ILE A 13 -36.85 20.56 19.42
C ILE A 13 -37.70 19.44 20.01
N GLY A 14 -38.09 19.59 21.29
CA GLY A 14 -38.87 18.58 22.03
C GLY A 14 -38.06 17.36 22.50
N THR A 15 -38.67 16.17 22.49
CA THR A 15 -38.04 14.86 22.84
C THR A 15 -37.02 14.36 21.81
N ARG A 16 -36.82 15.09 20.71
CA ARG A 16 -36.01 14.69 19.55
C ARG A 16 -34.74 15.56 19.46
N SER A 17 -33.61 14.94 19.12
CA SER A 17 -32.32 15.62 19.01
C SER A 17 -32.02 15.91 17.53
N GLY A 18 -31.90 17.18 17.15
CA GLY A 18 -31.40 17.58 15.84
C GLY A 18 -29.90 17.86 15.90
N TYR A 19 -29.14 17.35 14.92
CA TYR A 19 -27.72 17.66 14.78
C TYR A 19 -27.52 18.48 13.50
N ILE A 20 -26.99 19.69 13.67
CA ILE A 20 -26.70 20.63 12.58
C ILE A 20 -25.19 20.64 12.36
N CYS A 21 -24.75 20.58 11.10
CA CYS A 21 -23.34 20.75 10.76
C CYS A 21 -22.90 22.18 11.10
N ALA A 22 -22.00 22.34 12.07
CA ALA A 22 -21.44 23.64 12.39
C ALA A 22 -20.24 23.91 11.46
N ALA A 23 -20.44 24.63 10.36
CA ALA A 23 -19.32 25.21 9.62
C ALA A 23 -18.76 26.40 10.42
N LEU A 24 -17.45 26.59 10.40
CA LEU A 24 -16.82 27.79 10.96
C LEU A 24 -17.25 29.00 10.12
N GLY A 25 -18.17 29.82 10.66
CA GLY A 25 -18.46 31.17 10.15
C GLY A 25 -19.80 31.36 9.45
N GLU A 26 -20.40 30.33 8.85
CA GLU A 26 -21.73 30.43 8.22
C GLU A 26 -22.61 29.23 8.59
N LYS A 27 -23.93 29.46 8.69
CA LYS A 27 -24.91 28.42 9.03
C LYS A 27 -25.01 27.44 7.86
N CYS A 28 -24.44 26.25 8.01
CA CYS A 28 -24.66 25.16 7.05
C CYS A 28 -26.16 24.81 7.03
N PRO A 29 -26.82 24.84 5.86
CA PRO A 29 -28.24 24.51 5.76
C PRO A 29 -28.50 23.01 5.95
N ALA A 30 -27.48 22.16 5.76
CA ALA A 30 -27.59 20.72 5.92
C ALA A 30 -27.70 20.32 7.41
N TYR A 31 -28.80 19.65 7.75
CA TYR A 31 -29.01 19.04 9.06
C TYR A 31 -29.44 17.59 8.93
N ILE A 32 -28.99 16.77 9.87
CA ILE A 32 -29.38 15.37 9.97
C ILE A 32 -30.31 15.24 11.16
N ARG A 33 -31.50 14.68 10.92
CA ARG A 33 -32.43 14.37 12.00
C ARG A 33 -32.19 12.95 12.46
N ILE A 34 -31.89 12.82 13.74
CA ILE A 34 -31.60 11.55 14.37
C ILE A 34 -32.61 11.31 15.48
N ASP A 35 -33.14 10.10 15.54
CA ASP A 35 -33.89 9.61 16.69
C ASP A 35 -33.05 8.58 17.43
N MET A 36 -32.99 8.73 18.74
CA MET A 36 -32.34 7.80 19.64
C MET A 36 -33.43 7.17 20.47
N ASP A 37 -33.63 5.87 20.28
CA ASP A 37 -34.50 5.11 21.17
C ASP A 37 -33.87 5.06 22.56
N LYS A 38 -34.67 5.24 23.61
CA LYS A 38 -34.16 5.30 24.99
C LYS A 38 -33.69 3.94 25.51
N THR A 39 -34.04 2.87 24.80
CA THR A 39 -33.83 1.48 25.19
C THR A 39 -32.74 0.78 24.38
N SER A 40 -32.31 1.34 23.24
CA SER A 40 -31.30 0.73 22.38
C SER A 40 -30.14 1.70 22.10
N GLU A 41 -28.94 1.16 21.92
CA GLU A 41 -27.78 1.95 21.45
C GLU A 41 -27.86 2.29 19.95
N LEU A 42 -28.97 1.93 19.28
CA LEU A 42 -29.14 2.11 17.85
C LEU A 42 -29.59 3.54 17.55
N ILE A 43 -28.94 4.13 16.56
CA ILE A 43 -29.18 5.48 16.09
C ILE A 43 -29.98 5.39 14.80
N THR A 44 -31.21 5.94 14.77
CA THR A 44 -32.06 5.93 13.57
C THR A 44 -32.01 7.30 12.90
N VAL A 45 -31.55 7.35 11.65
CA VAL A 45 -31.56 8.58 10.84
C VAL A 45 -32.94 8.74 10.20
N THR A 46 -33.70 9.75 10.62
CA THR A 46 -35.10 9.96 10.18
C THR A 46 -35.22 10.93 9.01
N LYS A 47 -34.25 11.83 8.83
CA LYS A 47 -34.21 12.76 7.70
C LYS A 47 -32.76 13.10 7.36
N LEU A 48 -32.40 12.88 6.10
CA LEU A 48 -31.15 13.30 5.49
C LEU A 48 -31.52 14.21 4.30
N GLU A 49 -31.13 15.47 4.36
CA GLU A 49 -31.40 16.43 3.30
C GLU A 49 -30.23 16.39 2.29
N ASP A 50 -30.53 16.11 1.03
CA ASP A 50 -29.57 15.71 -0.01
C ASP A 50 -28.82 16.89 -0.66
N SER A 51 -28.92 18.09 -0.08
CA SER A 51 -28.40 19.31 -0.68
C SER A 51 -27.02 19.66 -0.13
N GLN A 52 -26.00 19.33 -0.94
CA GLN A 52 -24.61 19.84 -0.98
C GLN A 52 -23.51 18.94 -0.37
N ASN A 53 -22.38 18.90 -1.09
CA ASN A 53 -21.11 18.20 -0.81
C ASN A 53 -20.38 18.75 0.43
N CYS A 54 -21.07 18.83 1.56
CA CYS A 54 -20.45 19.15 2.84
C CYS A 54 -19.63 17.91 3.25
N LEU A 55 -18.35 17.87 2.89
CA LEU A 55 -17.44 16.77 3.25
C LEU A 55 -17.38 16.51 4.76
N GLY A 56 -17.73 17.53 5.57
CA GLY A 56 -17.61 17.47 7.02
C GLY A 56 -16.15 17.37 7.44
N THR A 57 -15.80 17.98 8.57
CA THR A 57 -14.48 17.75 9.15
C THR A 57 -14.63 16.67 10.21
N LEU A 58 -14.02 15.51 9.98
CA LEU A 58 -13.90 14.46 10.99
C LEU A 58 -13.06 15.03 12.14
N GLN A 59 -13.69 15.43 13.25
CA GLN A 59 -12.94 15.87 14.43
C GLN A 59 -12.34 14.65 15.09
N VAL A 60 -11.12 14.35 14.68
CA VAL A 60 -10.26 13.39 15.37
C VAL A 60 -9.88 14.03 16.71
N SER A 61 -10.10 13.30 17.80
CA SER A 61 -9.77 13.81 19.14
C SER A 61 -8.28 14.15 19.23
N HIS A 62 -7.93 15.22 19.95
CA HIS A 62 -6.53 15.66 20.12
C HIS A 62 -5.59 14.54 20.60
N GLY A 63 -6.08 13.58 21.39
CA GLY A 63 -5.31 12.39 21.77
C GLY A 63 -4.97 11.49 20.59
N SER A 64 -5.93 11.20 19.72
CA SER A 64 -5.73 10.37 18.51
C SER A 64 -4.81 11.05 17.48
N GLN A 65 -4.76 12.38 17.44
CA GLN A 65 -3.83 13.13 16.57
C GLN A 65 -2.35 12.94 16.95
N ARG A 66 -2.08 12.55 18.20
CA ARG A 66 -0.73 12.28 18.73
C ARG A 66 -0.37 10.81 18.73
N ASP A 67 -1.35 9.96 18.49
CA ASP A 67 -1.18 8.51 18.42
C ASP A 67 -0.50 8.13 17.11
N HIS A 68 0.64 7.46 17.22
CA HIS A 68 1.47 7.12 16.07
C HIS A 68 0.77 6.11 15.15
N ASP A 69 0.13 5.10 15.74
CA ASP A 69 -0.47 4.00 14.97
C ASP A 69 -1.71 4.47 14.22
N PHE A 70 -2.48 5.38 14.82
CA PHE A 70 -3.56 6.07 14.13
C PHE A 70 -3.07 6.82 12.88
N LEU A 71 -1.95 7.54 12.97
CA LEU A 71 -1.38 8.29 11.85
C LEU A 71 -0.85 7.36 10.75
N VAL A 72 -0.22 6.23 11.11
CA VAL A 72 0.26 5.21 10.17
C VAL A 72 -0.92 4.58 9.42
N ASN A 73 -1.92 4.07 10.13
CA ASN A 73 -3.10 3.44 9.53
C ASN A 73 -3.86 4.42 8.62
N SER A 74 -3.92 5.70 9.00
CA SER A 74 -4.55 6.75 8.19
C SER A 74 -3.82 7.09 6.89
N LEU A 75 -2.57 6.65 6.73
CA LEU A 75 -1.78 6.86 5.51
C LEU A 75 -1.79 5.63 4.59
N GLU A 76 -1.94 4.43 5.15
CA GLU A 76 -1.90 3.16 4.40
C GLU A 76 -2.99 3.03 3.33
N GLU A 77 -4.16 3.66 3.54
CA GLU A 77 -5.32 3.43 2.66
C GLU A 77 -5.20 4.07 1.27
N GLU A 78 -4.52 5.22 1.11
CA GLU A 78 -4.53 5.96 -0.17
C GLU A 78 -3.28 6.81 -0.46
N PHE A 79 -2.28 6.85 0.44
CA PHE A 79 -1.14 7.75 0.27
C PHE A 79 -0.02 7.12 -0.59
N PRO A 80 0.47 7.79 -1.65
CA PRO A 80 1.59 7.29 -2.44
C PRO A 80 2.88 7.31 -1.60
N ASN A 81 3.22 6.14 -1.04
CA ASN A 81 4.34 5.96 -0.12
C ASN A 81 5.67 5.80 -0.86
N SER A 82 6.23 6.90 -1.37
CA SER A 82 7.57 6.90 -1.97
C SER A 82 8.65 7.44 -1.02
N LYS A 83 9.90 7.00 -1.18
CA LYS A 83 11.06 7.57 -0.46
C LYS A 83 11.18 9.09 -0.68
N GLU A 84 10.81 9.55 -1.87
CA GLU A 84 10.87 10.96 -2.30
C GLU A 84 9.81 11.84 -1.64
N THR A 85 8.77 11.24 -1.06
CA THR A 85 7.66 11.99 -0.49
C THR A 85 8.09 12.77 0.74
N LYS A 86 8.04 14.10 0.70
CA LYS A 86 8.47 14.94 1.83
C LYS A 86 7.48 14.80 2.99
N PRO A 87 7.92 14.86 4.27
CA PRO A 87 6.98 14.83 5.40
C PRO A 87 5.96 15.98 5.38
N LYS A 88 6.27 17.11 4.73
CA LYS A 88 5.30 18.18 4.46
C LYS A 88 4.11 17.72 3.60
N ALA A 89 4.32 16.81 2.65
CA ALA A 89 3.24 16.24 1.86
C ALA A 89 2.34 15.35 2.71
N VAL A 90 2.92 14.62 3.67
CA VAL A 90 2.16 13.82 4.66
C VAL A 90 1.31 14.74 5.55
N GLN A 91 1.88 15.86 6.04
CA GLN A 91 1.11 16.86 6.80
C GLN A 91 -0.05 17.42 5.96
N ALA A 92 0.22 17.85 4.73
CA ALA A 92 -0.80 18.39 3.84
C ALA A 92 -1.91 17.37 3.52
N TYR A 93 -1.54 16.10 3.34
CA TYR A 93 -2.49 15.02 3.13
C TYR A 93 -3.38 14.77 4.34
N LEU A 94 -2.81 14.67 5.54
CA LEU A 94 -3.59 14.48 6.78
C LEU A 94 -4.45 15.70 7.12
N GLN A 95 -3.96 16.91 6.84
CA GLN A 95 -4.75 18.13 6.94
C GLN A 95 -5.94 18.11 5.97
N ARG A 96 -5.72 17.70 4.71
CA ARG A 96 -6.78 17.64 3.70
C ARG A 96 -7.80 16.54 4.00
N ARG A 97 -7.34 15.36 4.44
CA ARG A 97 -8.17 14.16 4.63
C ARG A 97 -8.92 14.18 5.97
N LEU A 98 -8.24 14.58 7.04
CA LEU A 98 -8.75 14.48 8.41
C LEU A 98 -8.88 15.84 9.11
N GLY A 99 -8.44 16.95 8.48
CA GLY A 99 -8.46 18.26 9.12
C GLY A 99 -7.46 18.41 10.29
N ILE A 100 -6.47 17.53 10.37
CA ILE A 100 -5.50 17.49 11.48
C ILE A 100 -4.19 18.14 11.06
N ASP A 101 -3.73 19.09 11.87
CA ASP A 101 -2.37 19.62 11.78
C ASP A 101 -1.46 18.85 12.75
N ILE A 102 -0.47 18.15 12.20
CA ILE A 102 0.50 17.37 13.01
C ILE A 102 1.89 17.99 12.92
N PRO A 103 2.72 17.84 13.97
CA PRO A 103 4.13 18.25 13.89
C PRO A 103 4.89 17.52 12.78
N TYR A 104 5.85 18.21 12.16
CA TYR A 104 6.71 17.65 11.10
C TYR A 104 7.39 16.34 11.53
N ILE A 105 7.85 16.26 12.79
CA ILE A 105 8.51 15.08 13.34
C ILE A 105 7.55 13.88 13.37
N SER A 106 6.28 14.08 13.72
CA SER A 106 5.27 13.02 13.72
C SER A 106 4.99 12.53 12.30
N ALA A 107 4.87 13.45 11.34
CA ALA A 107 4.72 13.11 9.92
C ALA A 107 5.93 12.31 9.39
N HIS A 108 7.14 12.70 9.79
CA HIS A 108 8.37 12.00 9.42
C HIS A 108 8.40 10.58 10.01
N LYS A 109 8.03 10.41 11.28
CA LYS A 109 7.97 9.10 11.95
C LYS A 109 6.94 8.18 11.30
N ALA A 110 5.71 8.67 11.07
CA ALA A 110 4.65 7.89 10.44
C ALA A 110 5.05 7.44 9.02
N LYS A 111 5.61 8.34 8.20
CA LYS A 111 6.21 7.98 6.89
C LYS A 111 7.28 6.90 7.04
N GLY A 112 8.18 7.06 8.01
CA GLY A 112 9.28 6.13 8.25
C GLY A 112 8.79 4.73 8.64
N ALA A 113 7.71 4.65 9.42
CA ALA A 113 7.09 3.38 9.80
C ALA A 113 6.54 2.64 8.57
N ILE A 114 5.76 3.32 7.72
CA ILE A 114 5.19 2.71 6.50
C ILE A 114 6.27 2.26 5.53
N LEU A 115 7.34 3.04 5.37
CA LEU A 115 8.47 2.64 4.53
C LEU A 115 9.19 1.40 5.07
N LYS A 116 9.29 1.25 6.39
CA LYS A 116 9.85 0.06 7.03
C LYS A 116 8.95 -1.16 6.84
N GLU A 117 7.65 -1.00 7.07
CA GLU A 117 6.62 -2.02 6.83
C GLU A 117 6.68 -2.52 5.38
N THR A 118 6.67 -1.59 4.42
CA THR A 118 6.77 -1.87 2.98
C THR A 118 8.07 -2.59 2.65
N SER A 119 9.20 -2.15 3.21
CA SER A 119 10.48 -2.82 3.02
C SER A 119 10.46 -4.25 3.55
N LYS A 120 9.86 -4.48 4.72
CA LYS A 120 9.75 -5.81 5.32
C LYS A 120 8.86 -6.73 4.48
N ALA A 121 7.72 -6.21 3.99
CA ALA A 121 6.84 -6.92 3.08
C ALA A 121 7.55 -7.29 1.76
N GLN A 122 8.31 -6.37 1.18
CA GLN A 122 9.12 -6.63 -0.02
C GLN A 122 10.17 -7.72 0.20
N CYS A 123 10.89 -7.68 1.32
CA CYS A 123 11.84 -8.74 1.69
C CYS A 123 11.14 -10.10 1.82
N HIS A 124 9.98 -10.14 2.46
CA HIS A 124 9.20 -11.36 2.62
C HIS A 124 8.70 -11.92 1.27
N GLN A 125 8.14 -11.05 0.40
CA GLN A 125 7.72 -11.44 -0.94
C GLN A 125 8.89 -11.98 -1.78
N PHE A 126 10.07 -11.39 -1.65
CA PHE A 126 11.26 -11.90 -2.32
C PHE A 126 11.65 -13.31 -1.84
N GLN A 127 11.51 -13.60 -0.55
CA GLN A 127 11.72 -14.97 -0.03
C GLN A 127 10.71 -15.97 -0.59
N LEU A 128 9.45 -15.55 -0.80
CA LEU A 128 8.44 -16.42 -1.42
C LEU A 128 8.79 -16.78 -2.87
N ILE A 129 9.44 -15.87 -3.61
CA ILE A 129 9.90 -16.13 -4.97
C ILE A 129 10.96 -17.24 -5.00
N HIS A 130 11.85 -17.28 -4.02
CA HIS A 130 12.82 -18.37 -3.88
C HIS A 130 12.12 -19.72 -3.65
N ALA A 131 11.23 -19.78 -2.66
CA ALA A 131 10.46 -20.98 -2.36
C ALA A 131 9.60 -21.45 -3.55
N TYR A 132 9.08 -20.50 -4.34
CA TYR A 132 8.35 -20.80 -5.57
C TYR A 132 9.25 -21.52 -6.58
N VAL A 133 10.48 -21.06 -6.82
CA VAL A 133 11.39 -21.71 -7.77
C VAL A 133 11.83 -23.09 -7.27
N GLU A 134 12.13 -23.25 -5.98
CA GLU A 134 12.41 -24.57 -5.41
C GLU A 134 11.24 -25.52 -5.67
N ARG A 135 10.02 -25.08 -5.33
CA ARG A 135 8.83 -25.89 -5.51
C ARG A 135 8.53 -26.19 -6.97
N LEU A 136 8.81 -25.25 -7.87
CA LEU A 136 8.60 -25.45 -9.30
C LEU A 136 9.55 -26.51 -9.85
N VAL A 137 10.83 -26.50 -9.47
CA VAL A 137 11.81 -27.52 -9.88
C VAL A 137 11.47 -28.90 -9.30
N GLU A 138 10.91 -28.95 -8.09
CA GLU A 138 10.42 -30.21 -7.52
C GLU A 138 9.24 -30.81 -8.31
N VAL A 139 8.33 -29.96 -8.81
CA VAL A 139 7.12 -30.39 -9.52
C VAL A 139 7.38 -30.64 -11.00
N ASP A 140 8.25 -29.85 -11.61
CA ASP A 140 8.68 -29.94 -13.01
C ASP A 140 10.20 -30.14 -13.05
N PRO A 141 10.68 -31.40 -13.08
CA PRO A 141 12.11 -31.72 -13.08
C PRO A 141 12.85 -31.27 -14.33
N VAL A 142 12.14 -30.90 -15.40
CA VAL A 142 12.73 -30.42 -16.66
C VAL A 142 12.89 -28.90 -16.64
N ALA A 143 12.14 -28.20 -15.79
CA ALA A 143 12.40 -26.80 -15.51
C ALA A 143 13.78 -26.63 -14.87
N ILE A 144 14.53 -25.64 -15.35
CA ILE A 144 15.84 -25.28 -14.81
C ILE A 144 15.67 -24.12 -13.85
N GLY A 145 15.75 -24.40 -12.54
CA GLY A 145 15.83 -23.39 -11.50
C GLY A 145 17.23 -23.36 -10.89
N VAL A 146 17.83 -22.17 -10.78
CA VAL A 146 19.13 -21.97 -10.13
C VAL A 146 18.97 -20.95 -9.02
N LEU A 147 19.27 -21.38 -7.79
CA LEU A 147 19.38 -20.50 -6.63
C LEU A 147 20.84 -20.38 -6.22
N LYS A 148 21.33 -19.15 -6.18
CA LYS A 148 22.69 -18.83 -5.74
C LYS A 148 22.60 -17.82 -4.61
N THR A 149 23.08 -18.26 -3.45
CA THR A 149 23.40 -17.39 -2.33
C THR A 149 24.90 -17.15 -2.37
N LEU A 150 25.31 -15.94 -2.72
CA LEU A 150 26.71 -15.54 -2.61
C LEU A 150 26.89 -14.96 -1.20
N ALA A 151 27.76 -15.61 -0.42
CA ALA A 151 28.25 -15.03 0.82
C ALA A 151 29.35 -14.03 0.45
N ASP A 152 29.26 -12.80 0.97
CA ASP A 152 30.38 -11.87 0.90
C ASP A 152 31.58 -12.48 1.66
N GLU A 153 32.79 -12.38 1.08
CA GLU A 153 34.03 -12.87 1.69
C GLU A 153 34.40 -12.13 2.99
N GLY A 154 33.70 -11.05 3.33
CA GLY A 154 33.76 -10.38 4.63
C GLY A 154 32.51 -10.71 5.42
N GLY A 155 32.61 -11.70 6.31
CA GLY A 155 31.51 -12.14 7.17
C GLY A 155 30.72 -10.95 7.73
N GLU A 156 29.40 -11.03 7.51
CA GLU A 156 28.31 -10.20 8.03
C GLU A 156 27.50 -9.39 6.98
N GLU A 157 26.28 -9.89 6.77
CA GLU A 157 25.03 -9.18 6.42
C GLU A 157 24.65 -8.84 4.97
N ARG A 158 25.48 -9.04 3.95
CA ARG A 158 25.01 -8.86 2.55
C ARG A 158 25.03 -10.14 1.74
N ARG A 159 24.13 -11.08 2.10
CA ARG A 159 23.84 -12.24 1.24
C ARG A 159 23.20 -11.74 -0.05
N SER A 160 23.97 -11.71 -1.13
CA SER A 160 23.43 -11.46 -2.45
C SER A 160 22.76 -12.75 -2.93
N HIS A 161 21.49 -12.61 -3.28
CA HIS A 161 20.67 -13.73 -3.73
C HIS A 161 20.40 -13.51 -5.22
N SER A 162 20.79 -14.48 -6.02
CA SER A 162 20.43 -14.54 -7.42
C SER A 162 19.64 -15.80 -7.69
N MET A 163 18.58 -15.63 -8.46
CA MET A 163 17.70 -16.72 -8.86
C MET A 163 17.48 -16.64 -10.36
N PHE A 164 17.49 -17.79 -11.02
CA PHE A 164 17.16 -17.94 -12.42
C PHE A 164 16.16 -19.07 -12.60
N LEU A 165 15.22 -18.90 -13.53
CA LEU A 165 14.24 -19.91 -13.89
C LEU A 165 14.07 -19.95 -15.41
N ALA A 166 14.16 -21.15 -15.98
CA ALA A 166 13.72 -21.50 -17.32
C ALA A 166 12.69 -22.65 -17.23
N PRO A 167 11.40 -22.39 -17.51
CA PRO A 167 10.37 -23.44 -17.50
C PRO A 167 10.61 -24.50 -18.59
N ASP A 168 10.08 -25.71 -18.41
CA ASP A 168 10.23 -26.80 -19.40
C ASP A 168 9.74 -26.40 -20.81
N ALA A 169 8.55 -25.80 -20.90
CA ALA A 169 8.02 -25.32 -22.18
C ALA A 169 9.00 -24.35 -22.90
N ALA A 170 9.71 -23.52 -22.14
CA ALA A 170 10.69 -22.61 -22.69
C ALA A 170 11.98 -23.32 -23.11
N CYS A 171 12.44 -24.32 -22.35
CA CYS A 171 13.55 -25.19 -22.74
C CYS A 171 13.25 -25.92 -24.06
N ASN A 172 12.05 -26.48 -24.22
CA ASN A 172 11.63 -27.13 -25.45
C ASN A 172 11.54 -26.15 -26.62
N THR A 173 10.99 -24.96 -26.38
CA THR A 173 10.91 -23.89 -27.39
C THR A 173 12.30 -23.41 -27.83
N PHE A 174 13.28 -23.42 -26.92
CA PHE A 174 14.66 -23.06 -27.25
C PHE A 174 15.28 -24.01 -28.28
N LEU A 175 14.95 -25.30 -28.22
CA LEU A 175 15.47 -26.35 -29.10
C LEU A 175 14.85 -26.32 -30.50
N THR A 176 13.60 -25.87 -30.64
CA THR A 176 12.84 -25.93 -31.89
C THR A 176 12.98 -24.68 -32.77
N ILE A 177 13.23 -23.52 -32.17
CA ILE A 177 13.26 -22.21 -32.86
C ILE A 177 14.71 -21.76 -33.16
N ARG A 178 14.88 -20.80 -34.09
CA ARG A 178 16.18 -20.17 -34.45
C ARG A 178 16.99 -19.78 -33.20
N LYS A 179 18.31 -20.02 -33.28
CA LYS A 179 19.28 -19.82 -32.19
C LYS A 179 19.70 -18.36 -32.00
N PHE A 180 18.73 -17.47 -31.77
CA PHE A 180 18.98 -16.08 -31.33
C PHE A 180 18.33 -15.85 -29.97
N VAL A 181 19.04 -15.24 -29.04
CA VAL A 181 18.52 -14.88 -27.71
C VAL A 181 18.95 -13.46 -27.41
N ALA A 182 17.99 -12.62 -27.08
CA ALA A 182 18.25 -11.31 -26.51
C ALA A 182 18.19 -11.41 -24.99
N VAL A 183 19.18 -10.85 -24.30
CA VAL A 183 19.19 -10.74 -22.84
C VAL A 183 18.98 -9.29 -22.48
N HIS A 184 17.97 -9.01 -21.67
CA HIS A 184 17.62 -7.67 -21.24
C HIS A 184 17.69 -7.54 -19.71
N ARG A 185 18.09 -6.35 -19.25
CA ARG A 185 18.28 -6.02 -17.85
C ARG A 185 17.36 -4.87 -17.46
N ILE A 186 16.50 -5.11 -16.48
CA ILE A 186 15.57 -4.12 -15.94
C ILE A 186 15.94 -3.84 -14.47
N LEU A 187 16.20 -2.58 -14.15
CA LEU A 187 16.42 -2.15 -12.78
C LEU A 187 15.08 -2.00 -12.07
N LEU A 188 14.86 -2.78 -11.02
CA LEU A 188 13.65 -2.72 -10.21
C LEU A 188 13.78 -1.57 -9.20
N LYS A 189 12.80 -0.66 -9.21
CA LYS A 189 12.67 0.42 -8.22
C LYS A 189 12.10 -0.14 -6.90
N SER A 190 12.76 -1.12 -6.30
CA SER A 190 12.39 -1.69 -5.00
C SER A 190 13.37 -1.24 -3.91
N HIS A 191 13.01 -1.42 -2.65
CA HIS A 191 13.96 -1.18 -1.55
C HIS A 191 15.24 -2.03 -1.70
N LEU A 192 15.10 -3.21 -2.29
CA LEU A 192 16.16 -4.20 -2.47
C LEU A 192 17.07 -3.89 -3.68
N MET A 193 16.79 -2.84 -4.46
CA MET A 193 17.60 -2.41 -5.62
C MET A 193 17.98 -3.58 -6.54
N GLN A 194 16.99 -4.42 -6.85
CA GLN A 194 17.19 -5.65 -7.60
C GLN A 194 17.19 -5.42 -9.11
N ILE A 195 17.70 -6.42 -9.82
CA ILE A 195 17.80 -6.46 -11.26
C ILE A 195 16.97 -7.65 -11.75
N LEU A 196 15.97 -7.38 -12.59
CA LEU A 196 15.27 -8.42 -13.36
C LEU A 196 16.03 -8.64 -14.67
N LEU A 197 16.50 -9.87 -14.85
CA LEU A 197 17.11 -10.35 -16.09
C LEU A 197 16.07 -11.15 -16.86
N LEU A 198 15.92 -10.86 -18.14
CA LEU A 198 15.04 -11.59 -19.04
C LEU A 198 15.86 -12.12 -20.21
N ALA A 199 15.75 -13.41 -20.49
CA ALA A 199 16.18 -14.02 -21.74
C ALA A 199 14.94 -14.17 -22.62
N VAL A 200 14.91 -13.48 -23.74
CA VAL A 200 13.78 -13.46 -24.67
C VAL A 200 14.22 -13.79 -26.08
N ARG A 201 13.26 -14.24 -26.88
CA ARG A 201 13.45 -14.59 -28.28
C ARG A 201 12.17 -14.23 -29.06
N MET A 202 12.30 -14.06 -30.37
CA MET A 202 11.17 -14.00 -31.29
C MET A 202 10.95 -15.38 -31.93
N ASP A 203 9.72 -15.85 -31.97
CA ASP A 203 9.38 -17.07 -32.72
C ASP A 203 9.39 -16.83 -34.24
N ALA A 204 8.97 -17.83 -35.03
CA ALA A 204 8.92 -17.70 -36.48
C ALA A 204 7.79 -16.78 -36.99
N GLU A 205 6.83 -16.44 -36.11
CA GLU A 205 5.66 -15.61 -36.36
C GLU A 205 5.80 -14.21 -35.71
N ASP A 206 7.02 -13.84 -35.33
CA ASP A 206 7.35 -12.57 -34.66
C ASP A 206 6.65 -12.36 -33.29
N HIS A 207 6.32 -13.44 -32.57
CA HIS A 207 5.89 -13.36 -31.17
C HIS A 207 7.07 -13.37 -30.22
N LEU A 208 7.00 -12.52 -29.18
CA LEU A 208 7.99 -12.48 -28.10
C LEU A 208 7.77 -13.66 -27.13
N VAL A 209 8.75 -14.54 -27.04
CA VAL A 209 8.78 -15.67 -26.11
C VAL A 209 9.81 -15.41 -25.01
N ILE A 210 9.38 -15.52 -23.75
CA ILE A 210 10.28 -15.47 -22.60
C ILE A 210 10.86 -16.87 -22.40
N LEU A 211 12.17 -16.99 -22.57
CA LEU A 211 12.88 -18.27 -22.42
C LEU A 211 13.28 -18.53 -20.97
N ALA A 212 13.75 -17.48 -20.29
CA ALA A 212 14.14 -17.56 -18.90
C ALA A 212 14.03 -16.18 -18.26
N TRP A 213 13.92 -16.14 -16.94
CA TRP A 213 14.00 -14.91 -16.17
C TRP A 213 14.77 -15.14 -14.89
N GLY A 214 15.28 -14.07 -14.31
CA GLY A 214 15.98 -14.15 -13.04
C GLY A 214 15.99 -12.83 -12.30
N ILE A 215 16.13 -12.90 -10.99
CA ILE A 215 16.27 -11.72 -10.14
C ILE A 215 17.61 -11.81 -9.44
N CYS A 216 18.39 -10.75 -9.54
CA CYS A 216 19.67 -10.61 -8.86
C CYS A 216 19.65 -9.38 -7.98
N THR A 217 20.24 -9.47 -6.79
CA THR A 217 20.62 -8.27 -6.02
C THR A 217 21.82 -7.61 -6.69
N ASN A 218 21.79 -6.27 -6.82
CA ASN A 218 22.93 -5.47 -7.28
C ASN A 218 24.03 -5.35 -6.21
#